data_AF-A0A352ISQ7-F1
#
_entry.id   AF-A0A352ISQ7-F1
#
_cell.length_a   1.000
_cell.length_b   1.000
_cell.length_c   1.000
_cell.angle_alpha   90.00
_cell.angle_beta   90.00
_cell.angle_gamma   90.00
#
_symmetry.space_group_name_H-M   'P 1'
#
loop_
_entity.id
_entity.type
_entity.pdbx_description
1 polymer ?
#
loop_
_entity_poly.entity_id
_entity_poly.type
_entity_poly.pdbx_seq_one_letter_code
_entity_poly.pdbx_strand_id
1 'polypeptide(L)' 'MLQEYLGSGQLTEVVYRDSAGQICTVHDVIRELCSRAGQDFLLLGRGTMLPLDHVITINGRLLAGSTG' A
#
# COMPACT_ATOMS: atom_id res chain seq x y z
N MET A 1 -6.50 9.88 5.20
CA MET A 1 -5.06 9.53 5.12
C MET A 1 -4.73 8.75 3.85
N LEU A 2 -5.17 7.50 3.67
CA LEU A 2 -4.94 6.81 2.38
C LEU A 2 -5.69 7.46 1.21
N GLN A 3 -6.89 7.99 1.47
CA GLN A 3 -7.70 8.76 0.51
C GLN A 3 -6.99 9.98 -0.09
N GLU A 4 -5.97 10.54 0.55
CA GLU A 4 -5.23 11.70 0.03
C GLU A 4 -4.26 11.29 -1.09
N TYR A 5 -3.88 10.01 -1.14
CA TYR A 5 -3.01 9.45 -2.19
C TYR A 5 -3.81 8.81 -3.33
N LEU A 6 -5.08 8.45 -3.08
CA LEU A 6 -5.95 7.81 -4.05
C LEU A 6 -6.31 8.78 -5.19
N GLY A 7 -5.81 8.52 -6.39
CA GLY A 7 -6.13 9.29 -7.59
C GLY A 7 -5.40 10.65 -7.71
N SER A 8 -4.53 11.01 -6.77
CA SER A 8 -3.76 12.26 -6.82
C SER A 8 -2.64 12.23 -7.87
N GLY A 9 -2.26 11.04 -8.35
CA GLY A 9 -1.10 10.88 -9.24
C GLY A 9 0.23 11.08 -8.54
N GLN A 10 0.24 11.24 -7.21
CA GLN A 10 1.45 11.56 -6.46
C GLN A 10 2.33 10.33 -6.25
N LEU A 11 3.61 10.47 -6.59
CA LEU A 11 4.61 9.44 -6.31
C LEU A 11 4.71 9.24 -4.80
N THR A 12 4.51 8.01 -4.37
CA THR A 12 4.43 7.64 -2.96
C THR A 12 5.41 6.54 -2.67
N GLU A 13 6.18 6.68 -1.59
CA GLU A 13 7.00 5.59 -1.07
C GLU A 13 6.12 4.59 -0.34
N VAL A 14 6.17 3.32 -0.73
CA VAL A 14 5.47 2.23 -0.07
C VAL A 14 6.51 1.22 0.39
N VAL A 15 6.59 1.02 1.71
CA VAL A 15 7.45 0.01 2.32
C VAL A 15 6.55 -1.15 2.74
N TYR A 16 6.86 -2.35 2.28
CA TYR A 16 6.07 -3.56 2.57
C TYR A 16 6.96 -4.77 2.78
N ARG A 17 6.39 -5.83 3.36
CA ARG A 17 7.05 -7.12 3.51
C ARG A 17 6.61 -8.08 2.40
N ASP A 18 7.56 -8.63 1.66
CA ASP A 18 7.25 -9.63 0.62
C ASP A 18 6.89 -11.01 1.25
N SER A 19 6.51 -11.97 0.41
CA SER A 19 6.19 -13.33 0.85
C SER A 19 7.40 -14.12 1.39
N ALA A 20 8.63 -13.68 1.10
CA ALA A 20 9.86 -14.25 1.65
C ALA A 20 10.24 -13.61 3.00
N GLY A 21 9.48 -12.63 3.48
CA GLY A 21 9.72 -11.90 4.72
C GLY A 21 10.70 -10.74 4.58
N GLN A 22 11.15 -10.42 3.37
CA GLN A 22 12.06 -9.30 3.12
C GLN A 22 11.29 -7.98 3.10
N ILE A 23 11.94 -6.92 3.59
CA ILE A 23 11.39 -5.56 3.50
C ILE A 23 11.75 -4.99 2.13
N CYS A 24 10.73 -4.66 1.36
CA CYS A 24 10.85 -4.05 0.05
C CYS A 24 10.32 -2.61 0.09
N THR A 25 10.95 -1.74 -0.69
CA THR A 25 10.52 -0.35 -0.87
C THR A 25 10.25 -0.11 -2.34
N VAL A 26 9.09 0.46 -2.65
CA VAL A 26 8.72 0.87 -4.01
C VAL A 26 8.25 2.32 -4.00
N HIS A 27 8.62 3.07 -5.03
CA HIS A 27 8.12 4.42 -5.27
C HIS A 27 7.16 4.37 -6.45
N ASP A 28 5.87 4.47 -6.17
CA ASP A 28 4.82 4.38 -7.19
C ASP A 28 3.60 5.23 -6.79
N VAL A 29 2.70 5.44 -7.72
CA VAL A 29 1.42 6.12 -7.49
C VAL A 29 0.42 5.12 -6.91
N ILE A 30 -0.35 5.50 -5.91
CA ILE A 30 -1.47 4.69 -5.41
C ILE A 30 -2.70 5.01 -6.27
N ARG A 31 -3.17 4.02 -7.06
CA ARG A 31 -4.35 4.19 -7.93
C ARG A 31 -5.64 4.02 -7.15
N GLU A 32 -5.76 2.88 -6.48
CA GLU A 32 -6.98 2.49 -5.79
C GLU A 32 -6.66 1.55 -4.61
N LEU A 33 -7.60 1.48 -3.67
CA LEU A 33 -7.65 0.45 -2.64
C LEU A 33 -8.82 -0.48 -2.99
N CYS A 34 -8.55 -1.77 -3.11
CA CYS A 34 -9.55 -2.78 -3.45
C CYS A 34 -9.69 -3.77 -2.31
N SER A 35 -10.92 -4.13 -1.94
CA SER A 35 -11.17 -5.24 -1.02
C SER A 35 -11.60 -6.48 -1.81
N ARG A 36 -10.86 -7.58 -1.70
CA ARG A 36 -11.18 -8.85 -2.37
C ARG A 36 -11.08 -10.00 -1.38
N ALA A 37 -12.13 -10.83 -1.32
CA ALA A 37 -12.19 -12.00 -0.43
C ALA A 37 -11.92 -11.67 1.06
N GLY A 38 -12.33 -10.49 1.53
CA GLY A 38 -12.14 -10.05 2.91
C GLY A 38 -10.74 -9.52 3.24
N GLN A 39 -9.87 -9.37 2.24
CA GLN A 39 -8.56 -8.74 2.39
C GLN A 39 -8.48 -7.46 1.55
N ASP A 40 -7.81 -6.45 2.10
CA ASP A 40 -7.55 -5.19 1.41
C ASP A 40 -6.23 -5.24 0.62
N PHE A 41 -6.26 -4.67 -0.58
CA PHE A 41 -5.15 -4.60 -1.51
C PHE A 41 -4.95 -3.18 -2.00
N LEU A 42 -3.70 -2.76 -2.09
CA LEU A 42 -3.27 -1.50 -2.68
C LEU A 42 -2.90 -1.74 -4.15
N LEU A 43 -3.59 -1.06 -5.08
CA LEU A 43 -3.22 -1.07 -6.50
C LEU A 43 -2.30 0.11 -6.80
N LEU A 44 -1.12 -0.19 -7.33
CA LEU A 44 -0.13 0.79 -7.74
C LEU A 44 -0.28 1.20 -9.20
N GLY A 45 0.33 2.33 -9.55
CA GLY A 45 0.33 2.98 -10.86
C GLY A 45 0.69 2.04 -12.00
N ARG A 46 1.64 1.13 -11.74
CA ARG A 46 2.18 0.15 -12.69
C ARG A 46 1.37 -1.15 -12.80
N GLY A 47 0.23 -1.24 -12.10
CA GLY A 47 -0.62 -2.43 -12.09
C GLY A 47 -0.24 -3.49 -11.04
N THR A 48 0.73 -3.18 -10.18
CA THR A 48 1.12 -4.05 -9.06
C THR A 48 0.05 -3.98 -7.97
N MET A 49 -0.45 -5.14 -7.52
CA MET A 49 -1.29 -5.24 -6.33
C MET A 49 -0.47 -5.71 -5.13
N LEU A 50 -0.56 -4.98 -4.02
CA LEU A 50 0.10 -5.33 -2.76
C LEU A 50 -0.96 -5.57 -1.67
N PRO A 51 -0.87 -6.68 -0.91
CA PRO A 51 -1.72 -6.87 0.26
C PRO A 51 -1.49 -5.74 1.26
N LEU A 52 -2.55 -5.07 1.72
CA LEU A 52 -2.43 -3.94 2.64
C LEU A 52 -1.84 -4.37 4.00
N ASP A 53 -2.16 -5.59 4.44
CA ASP A 53 -1.60 -6.22 5.65
C ASP A 53 -0.07 -6.33 5.62
N HIS A 54 0.51 -6.42 4.42
CA HIS A 54 1.96 -6.48 4.25
C HIS A 54 2.61 -5.09 4.20
N VAL A 55 1.84 -4.03 4.03
CA VAL A 55 2.35 -2.66 3.95
C VAL A 55 2.68 -2.16 5.35
N ILE A 56 3.92 -1.72 5.54
CA ILE A 56 4.47 -1.25 6.81
C ILE A 56 4.28 0.26 6.91
N THR A 57 4.72 1.02 5.90
CA THR A 57 4.57 2.47 5.84
C THR A 57 4.24 2.95 4.44
N ILE A 58 3.55 4.09 4.39
CA ILE A 58 3.28 4.85 3.17
C ILE A 58 3.78 6.28 3.41
N ASN A 59 4.74 6.72 2.59
CA ASN A 59 5.37 8.04 2.67
C ASN A 59 5.93 8.35 4.07
N GLY A 60 6.60 7.35 4.68
CA GLY A 60 7.14 7.44 6.04
C GLY A 60 6.09 7.42 7.16
N ARG A 61 4.79 7.32 6.83
CA ARG A 61 3.72 7.23 7.82
C ARG A 61 3.27 5.78 7.97
N LEU A 62 3.19 5.30 9.21
CA LEU A 62 2.59 3.99 9.48
C LEU A 62 1.13 4.00 9.03
N LEU A 63 0.74 2.96 8.29
CA LEU A 63 -0.66 2.56 8.27
C LEU A 63 -0.95 2.10 9.69
N ALA A 64 -1.60 2.93 10.49
CA ALA A 64 -2.07 2.50 11.79
C ALA A 64 -2.96 1.28 11.54
N GLY A 65 -2.42 0.11 11.86
CA GLY A 65 -3.14 -1.14 11.74
C GLY A 65 -4.45 -0.98 12.47
N SER A 66 -5.55 -1.29 11.79
CA SER A 66 -6.81 -1.55 12.46
C SER A 66 -6.65 -2.81 13.31
N THR A 67 -5.95 -2.70 14.43
CA THR A 67 -6.14 -3.56 15.59
C THR A 67 -7.43 -3.07 16.25
N GLY A 68 -8.55 -3.68 15.85
CA GLY A 68 -9.72 -3.79 16.71
C GLY A 68 -9.47 -4.77 17.85
#